data_AF-A0AAV0B925-F1
#
_entry.id   AF-A0AAV0B925-F1
#
_cell.length_a   1.000
_cell.length_b   1.000
_cell.length_c   1.000
_cell.angle_alpha   90.00
_cell.angle_beta   90.00
_cell.angle_gamma   90.00
#
_symmetry.space_group_name_H-M   'P 1'
#
loop_
_entity.id
_entity.type
_entity.pdbx_description
1 polymer ?
#
loop_
_entity_poly.entity_id
_entity_poly.type
_entity_poly.pdbx_seq_one_letter_code
_entity_poly.pdbx_strand_id
1 'polypeptide(L)'
;IKKNHILIYSKSYCPHSLRAKKLLESIHRKISEPKVFELNLMGSEGEDIQAYLLERTKQRTVPNIFIAQAHIGGADDLVNLHNAGALEPMIVSRSRIYSKINKFKKIQENTDSSFLIFLLIVIVSAIGYTIFRRSKSQQQLNLKEKM
;
A
#
# COMPACT_ATOMS: atom_id res chain seq x y z
N ILE A 1 -5.96 10.09 -0.24
CA ILE A 1 -6.90 8.92 -0.30
C ILE A 1 -6.19 7.56 -0.26
N LYS A 2 -5.20 7.25 -1.11
CA LYS A 2 -4.67 5.88 -1.29
C LYS A 2 -4.09 5.17 -0.05
N LYS A 3 -3.62 5.92 0.96
CA LYS A 3 -2.92 5.38 2.14
C LYS A 3 -3.86 4.83 3.22
N ASN A 4 -5.08 5.37 3.32
CA ASN A 4 -6.00 5.02 4.40
C ASN A 4 -7.10 4.11 3.87
N HIS A 5 -7.45 3.11 4.68
CA HIS A 5 -8.42 2.09 4.29
C HIS A 5 -9.87 2.62 4.38
N ILE A 6 -10.15 3.38 5.43
CA ILE A 6 -11.38 4.13 5.64
C ILE A 6 -10.97 5.59 5.88
N LEU A 7 -11.59 6.50 5.13
CA LEU A 7 -11.31 7.93 5.17
C LEU A 7 -12.62 8.70 5.29
N ILE A 8 -12.67 9.66 6.22
CA ILE A 8 -13.85 10.49 6.44
C ILE A 8 -13.42 11.95 6.43
N TYR A 9 -13.89 12.72 5.46
CA TYR A 9 -13.83 14.16 5.51
C TYR A 9 -15.10 14.68 6.18
N SER A 10 -14.94 15.39 7.28
CA SER A 10 -15.97 15.72 8.26
C SER A 10 -15.89 17.20 8.63
N LYS A 11 -16.92 17.69 9.33
CA LYS A 11 -16.83 18.90 10.14
C LYS A 11 -17.27 18.56 11.56
N SER A 12 -16.59 19.10 12.56
CA SER A 12 -16.75 18.69 13.96
C SER A 12 -18.16 18.94 14.50
N TYR A 13 -18.82 19.99 14.01
CA TYR A 13 -20.19 20.38 14.37
C TYR A 13 -21.28 19.69 13.55
N CYS A 14 -20.93 18.94 12.48
CA CYS A 14 -21.92 18.40 11.55
C CYS A 14 -22.61 17.14 12.11
N PRO A 15 -23.95 17.13 12.26
CA PRO A 15 -24.66 15.98 12.81
C PRO A 15 -24.60 14.74 11.90
N HIS A 16 -24.59 14.92 10.57
CA HIS A 16 -24.45 13.81 9.62
C HIS A 16 -23.07 13.15 9.72
N SER A 17 -22.02 13.95 9.89
CA SER A 17 -20.67 13.43 10.09
C SER A 17 -20.54 12.69 11.42
N LEU A 18 -21.18 13.18 12.49
CA LEU A 18 -21.26 12.45 13.76
C LEU A 18 -21.97 11.11 13.62
N ARG A 19 -23.08 11.05 12.88
CA ARG A 19 -23.83 9.82 12.61
C ARG A 19 -22.97 8.78 11.88
N ALA A 20 -22.26 9.20 10.83
CA ALA A 20 -21.36 8.32 10.09
C ALA A 20 -20.22 7.78 10.96
N LYS A 21 -19.61 8.63 11.80
CA LYS A 21 -18.56 8.23 12.75
C LYS A 21 -19.09 7.20 13.76
N LYS A 22 -20.25 7.45 14.36
CA LYS A 22 -20.89 6.52 15.31
C LYS A 22 -21.21 5.15 14.69
N LEU A 23 -21.70 5.14 13.44
CA LEU A 23 -21.95 3.89 12.73
C LEU A 23 -20.65 3.08 12.58
N LEU A 24 -19.58 3.71 12.10
CA LEU A 24 -18.28 3.04 11.93
C LEU A 24 -17.68 2.59 13.27
N GLU A 25 -17.84 3.39 14.33
CA GLU A 25 -17.44 3.02 15.69
C GLU A 25 -18.21 1.80 16.20
N SER A 26 -19.52 1.71 15.94
CA SER A 26 -20.35 0.57 16.37
C SER A 26 -19.88 -0.77 15.76
N ILE A 27 -19.27 -0.72 14.57
CA ILE A 27 -18.71 -1.88 13.89
C ILE A 27 -17.18 -1.99 14.02
N HIS A 28 -16.51 -1.10 14.78
CA HIS A 28 -15.04 -0.99 14.83
C HIS A 28 -14.35 -2.31 15.20
N ARG A 29 -14.97 -3.14 16.05
CA ARG A 29 -14.42 -4.45 16.43
C ARG A 29 -14.23 -5.41 15.24
N LYS A 30 -14.87 -5.12 14.10
CA LYS A 30 -14.81 -5.89 12.86
C LYS A 30 -14.01 -5.19 11.76
N ILE A 31 -13.59 -3.93 11.96
CA ILE A 31 -13.06 -3.07 10.89
C ILE A 31 -11.81 -2.29 11.31
N SER A 32 -11.04 -1.79 10.34
CA SER A 32 -9.88 -0.92 10.62
C SER A 32 -10.31 0.45 11.13
N GLU A 33 -9.48 1.09 11.95
CA GLU A 33 -9.74 2.44 12.45
C GLU A 33 -9.85 3.45 11.29
N PRO A 34 -10.93 4.27 11.24
CA PRO A 34 -11.11 5.28 10.20
C PRO A 34 -10.21 6.49 10.42
N LYS A 35 -9.57 6.97 9.35
CA LYS A 35 -8.87 8.26 9.38
C LYS A 35 -9.88 9.39 9.15
N VAL A 36 -10.01 10.27 10.13
CA VAL A 36 -10.91 11.44 10.08
C VAL A 36 -10.12 12.72 9.82
N PHE A 37 -10.64 13.58 8.94
CA PHE A 37 -10.19 14.94 8.70
C PHE A 37 -11.33 15.91 9.01
N GLU A 38 -11.19 16.69 10.07
CA GLU A 38 -12.17 17.72 10.46
C GLU A 38 -11.83 19.03 9.74
N LEU A 39 -12.40 19.22 8.55
CA LEU A 39 -12.03 20.30 7.62
C LEU A 39 -12.15 21.69 8.25
N ASN A 40 -13.14 21.90 9.12
CA ASN A 40 -13.34 23.18 9.79
C ASN A 40 -12.24 23.54 10.80
N LEU A 41 -11.42 22.57 11.23
CA LEU A 41 -10.32 22.78 12.15
C LEU A 41 -8.97 22.99 11.44
N MET A 42 -8.95 22.90 10.10
CA MET A 42 -7.75 22.96 9.27
C MET A 42 -7.50 24.35 8.66
N GLY A 43 -8.35 25.34 8.95
CA GLY A 43 -8.25 26.68 8.35
C GLY A 43 -8.42 26.64 6.82
N SER A 44 -7.58 27.38 6.09
CA SER A 44 -7.64 27.48 4.63
C SER A 44 -7.39 26.14 3.92
N GLU A 45 -6.52 25.28 4.47
CA GLU A 45 -6.27 23.95 3.92
C GLU A 45 -7.55 23.11 3.87
N GLY A 46 -8.44 23.28 4.86
CA GLY A 46 -9.73 22.61 4.89
C GLY A 46 -10.64 23.00 3.72
N GLU A 47 -10.60 24.27 3.31
CA GLU A 47 -11.36 24.78 2.17
C GLU A 47 -10.80 24.27 0.84
N ASP A 48 -9.48 24.27 0.69
CA ASP A 48 -8.78 23.72 -0.48
C ASP A 48 -9.09 22.24 -0.66
N ILE A 49 -9.06 21.47 0.44
CA ILE A 49 -9.45 20.05 0.42
C ILE A 49 -10.93 19.92 0.03
N GLN A 50 -11.82 20.76 0.57
CA GLN A 50 -13.25 20.70 0.22
C GLN A 50 -13.50 21.02 -1.26
N ALA A 51 -12.75 21.95 -1.85
CA ALA A 51 -12.78 22.25 -3.27
C ALA A 51 -12.25 21.07 -4.12
N TYR A 52 -11.12 20.49 -3.73
CA TYR A 52 -10.57 19.28 -4.36
C TYR A 52 -11.55 18.10 -4.33
N LEU A 53 -12.23 17.90 -3.20
CA LEU A 53 -13.25 16.85 -3.06
C LEU A 53 -14.43 17.07 -3.99
N LEU A 54 -14.91 18.32 -4.13
CA LEU A 54 -15.96 18.67 -5.08
C LEU A 54 -15.55 18.34 -6.51
N GLU A 55 -14.34 18.71 -6.94
CA GLU A 55 -13.86 18.40 -8.28
C GLU A 55 -13.83 16.88 -8.53
N ARG A 56 -13.29 16.13 -7.56
CA ARG A 56 -13.00 14.70 -7.68
C ARG A 56 -14.23 13.79 -7.54
N THR A 57 -15.16 14.17 -6.68
CA THR A 57 -16.33 13.34 -6.29
C THR A 57 -17.67 13.92 -6.73
N LYS A 58 -17.68 15.18 -7.17
CA LYS A 58 -18.90 15.97 -7.41
C LYS A 58 -19.75 16.22 -6.15
N GLN A 59 -19.22 15.92 -4.97
CA GLN A 59 -19.87 16.16 -3.68
C GLN A 59 -19.13 17.26 -2.90
N ARG A 60 -19.82 18.37 -2.65
CA ARG A 60 -19.31 19.47 -1.79
C ARG A 60 -19.58 19.24 -0.30
N THR A 61 -20.58 18.44 0.04
CA THR A 61 -21.10 18.28 1.40
C THR A 61 -20.27 17.29 2.22
N VAL A 62 -20.26 17.50 3.54
CA VAL A 62 -19.72 16.55 4.53
C VAL A 62 -20.86 15.75 5.17
N PRO A 63 -20.63 14.50 5.61
CA PRO A 63 -19.38 13.75 5.45
C PRO A 63 -19.15 13.34 4.00
N ASN A 64 -17.89 13.33 3.57
CA ASN A 64 -17.47 12.76 2.29
C ASN A 64 -16.58 11.55 2.60
N ILE A 65 -17.09 10.35 2.31
CA ILE A 65 -16.59 9.09 2.85
C ILE A 65 -15.97 8.25 1.74
N PHE A 66 -14.77 7.73 2.00
CA PHE A 66 -14.11 6.76 1.15
C PHE A 66 -13.79 5.49 1.90
N ILE A 67 -14.10 4.35 1.29
CA ILE A 67 -13.76 3.02 1.81
C ILE A 67 -13.09 2.27 0.68
N ALA A 68 -11.94 1.67 0.98
CA ALA A 68 -11.18 0.93 0.00
C ALA A 68 -10.94 1.72 -1.30
N GLN A 69 -10.63 3.02 -1.18
CA GLN A 69 -10.45 3.99 -2.29
C GLN A 69 -11.69 4.27 -3.15
N ALA A 70 -12.82 3.59 -2.92
CA ALA A 70 -14.09 3.91 -3.54
C ALA A 70 -14.74 5.08 -2.79
N HIS A 71 -15.33 6.02 -3.55
CA HIS A 71 -16.16 7.08 -2.99
C HIS A 71 -17.52 6.48 -2.64
N ILE A 72 -17.88 6.55 -1.36
CA ILE A 72 -19.16 6.02 -0.84
C ILE A 72 -20.23 7.10 -0.88
N GLY A 73 -19.86 8.35 -0.59
CA GLY A 73 -20.78 9.48 -0.52
C GLY A 73 -20.94 10.00 0.90
N GLY A 74 -22.18 10.22 1.31
CA GLY A 74 -22.59 10.80 2.59
C GLY A 74 -22.86 9.79 3.70
N ALA A 75 -23.49 10.28 4.77
CA ALA A 75 -23.87 9.45 5.91
C ALA A 75 -24.97 8.43 5.54
N ASP A 76 -25.92 8.84 4.70
CA ASP A 76 -27.06 8.00 4.32
C ASP A 76 -26.60 6.89 3.35
N ASP A 77 -25.70 7.19 2.42
CA ASP A 77 -25.07 6.19 1.56
C ASP A 77 -24.32 5.12 2.38
N LEU A 78 -23.61 5.53 3.42
CA LEU A 78 -22.92 4.62 4.32
C LEU A 78 -23.91 3.72 5.10
N VAL A 79 -25.00 4.29 5.61
CA VAL A 79 -26.05 3.53 6.31
C VAL A 79 -26.70 2.53 5.36
N ASN A 80 -27.03 2.94 4.14
CA ASN A 80 -27.60 2.07 3.12
C ASN A 80 -26.65 0.91 2.79
N LEU A 81 -25.35 1.18 2.65
CA LEU A 81 -24.34 0.16 2.39
C LEU A 81 -24.20 -0.84 3.56
N HIS A 82 -24.30 -0.36 4.80
CA HIS A 82 -24.31 -1.21 5.99
C HIS A 82 -25.56 -2.09 6.06
N ASN A 83 -26.73 -1.50 5.85
CA ASN A 83 -28.01 -2.22 5.87
C ASN A 83 -28.09 -3.28 4.75
N ALA A 84 -27.45 -3.01 3.61
CA ALA A 84 -27.30 -3.98 2.52
C ALA A 84 -26.28 -5.11 2.82
N GLY A 85 -25.58 -5.07 3.95
CA GLY A 85 -24.55 -6.05 4.33
C GLY A 85 -23.28 -5.99 3.48
N ALA A 86 -23.09 -4.93 2.69
CA ALA A 86 -21.97 -4.78 1.75
C ALA A 86 -20.76 -4.04 2.36
N LEU A 87 -20.96 -3.31 3.46
CA LEU A 87 -19.94 -2.52 4.12
C LEU A 87 -18.77 -3.36 4.66
N GLU A 88 -19.08 -4.40 5.45
CA GLU A 88 -18.07 -5.26 6.07
C GLU A 88 -17.23 -6.03 5.04
N PRO A 89 -17.81 -6.67 4.00
CA PRO A 89 -17.04 -7.29 2.92
C PRO A 89 -16.08 -6.32 2.21
N MET A 90 -16.51 -5.08 1.95
CA MET A 90 -15.65 -4.07 1.33
C MET A 90 -14.42 -3.75 2.18
N ILE A 91 -14.60 -3.74 3.50
CA ILE A 91 -13.50 -3.47 4.43
C ILE A 91 -12.59 -4.71 4.55
N VAL A 92 -13.16 -5.89 4.77
CA VAL A 92 -12.34 -7.10 5.01
C VAL A 92 -11.54 -7.52 3.78
N SER A 93 -12.15 -7.46 2.59
CA SER A 93 -11.51 -7.89 1.34
C SER A 93 -10.18 -7.19 1.10
N ARG A 94 -10.13 -5.89 1.34
CA ARG A 94 -8.93 -5.09 1.12
C ARG A 94 -7.92 -5.18 2.26
N SER A 95 -8.34 -5.39 3.51
CA SER A 95 -7.42 -5.73 4.61
C SER A 95 -6.65 -7.02 4.31
N ARG A 96 -7.32 -8.03 3.74
CA ARG A 96 -6.72 -9.33 3.37
C ARG A 96 -5.75 -9.22 2.19
N ILE A 97 -6.11 -8.44 1.17
CA ILE A 97 -5.22 -8.15 0.03
C ILE A 97 -4.01 -7.35 0.50
N TYR A 98 -4.22 -6.32 1.32
CA TYR A 98 -3.14 -5.46 1.83
C TYR A 98 -2.15 -6.25 2.69
N SER A 99 -2.62 -7.12 3.59
CA SER A 99 -1.73 -7.97 4.38
C SER A 99 -0.94 -8.97 3.52
N LYS A 100 -1.57 -9.54 2.48
CA LYS A 100 -0.90 -10.44 1.52
C LYS A 100 0.17 -9.70 0.70
N ILE A 101 -0.14 -8.51 0.18
CA ILE A 101 0.81 -7.66 -0.56
C ILE A 101 1.96 -7.23 0.36
N ASN A 102 1.66 -6.80 1.58
CA ASN A 102 2.71 -6.34 2.50
C ASN A 102 3.63 -7.50 2.93
N LYS A 103 3.08 -8.70 3.14
CA LYS A 103 3.87 -9.92 3.35
C LYS A 103 4.75 -10.23 2.13
N PHE A 104 4.23 -10.14 0.92
CA PHE A 104 4.99 -10.37 -0.32
C PHE A 104 6.09 -9.32 -0.53
N LYS A 105 5.78 -8.04 -0.31
CA LYS A 105 6.76 -6.95 -0.41
C LYS A 105 7.88 -7.10 0.61
N LYS A 106 7.54 -7.51 1.84
CA LYS A 106 8.54 -7.83 2.87
C LYS A 106 9.42 -9.02 2.46
N ILE A 107 8.86 -10.02 1.77
CA ILE A 107 9.66 -11.13 1.21
C ILE A 107 10.63 -10.61 0.14
N GLN A 108 10.19 -9.70 -0.73
CA GLN A 108 11.00 -9.17 -1.84
C GLN A 108 12.02 -8.09 -1.41
N GLU A 109 11.76 -7.34 -0.35
CA GLU A 109 12.78 -6.49 0.27
C GLU A 109 13.81 -7.33 1.05
N ASN A 110 13.43 -8.52 1.51
CA ASN A 110 14.31 -9.44 2.25
C ASN A 110 15.00 -10.48 1.34
N THR A 111 14.84 -10.40 0.02
CA THR A 111 15.77 -11.04 -0.92
C THR A 111 17.00 -10.15 -0.98
N ASP A 112 17.86 -10.32 0.03
CA ASP A 112 19.04 -9.51 0.29
C ASP A 112 19.93 -9.40 -0.95
N SER A 113 20.19 -8.17 -1.38
CA SER A 113 21.19 -7.82 -2.39
C SER A 113 22.55 -8.49 -2.12
N SER A 114 22.84 -8.79 -0.85
CA SER A 114 23.99 -9.57 -0.41
C SER A 114 24.07 -10.95 -1.10
N PHE A 115 22.97 -11.68 -1.24
CA PHE A 115 22.96 -13.01 -1.85
C PHE A 115 23.25 -12.95 -3.37
N LEU A 116 22.72 -11.92 -4.04
CA LEU A 116 23.00 -11.67 -5.47
C LEU A 116 24.45 -11.25 -5.70
N ILE A 117 25.01 -10.43 -4.81
CA ILE A 117 26.42 -10.03 -4.84
C ILE A 117 27.33 -11.26 -4.62
N PHE A 118 27.02 -12.11 -3.64
CA PHE A 118 27.77 -13.35 -3.39
C PHE A 118 27.74 -14.29 -4.60
N LEU A 119 26.59 -14.47 -5.24
CA LEU A 119 26.46 -15.32 -6.42
C LEU A 119 27.28 -14.78 -7.60
N LEU A 120 27.28 -13.46 -7.83
CA LEU A 120 28.12 -12.83 -8.86
C LEU A 120 29.61 -13.02 -8.59
N ILE A 121 30.07 -12.88 -7.35
CA ILE A 121 31.47 -13.10 -6.97
C ILE A 121 31.88 -14.54 -7.26
N VAL A 122 31.07 -15.53 -6.87
CA VAL A 122 31.36 -16.95 -7.12
C VAL A 122 31.45 -17.25 -8.62
N ILE A 123 30.52 -16.70 -9.43
CA ILE A 123 30.53 -16.88 -10.88
C ILE A 123 31.79 -16.28 -11.51
N VAL A 124 32.17 -15.05 -11.14
CA VAL A 124 33.37 -14.38 -11.66
C VAL A 124 34.64 -15.14 -11.25
N SER A 125 34.74 -15.59 -10.00
CA SER A 125 35.86 -16.40 -9.52
C SER A 125 35.96 -17.74 -10.25
N ALA A 126 34.83 -18.43 -10.51
CA ALA A 126 34.81 -19.70 -11.23
C ALA A 126 35.25 -19.53 -12.70
N ILE A 127 34.75 -18.49 -13.38
CA ILE A 127 35.15 -18.17 -14.76
C ILE A 127 36.64 -17.82 -14.80
N GLY A 128 37.12 -16.96 -13.90
CA GLY A 128 38.53 -16.58 -13.80
C GLY A 128 39.44 -17.79 -13.53
N TYR A 129 39.06 -18.67 -12.60
CA TYR A 129 39.78 -19.91 -12.32
C TYR A 129 39.85 -20.83 -13.55
N THR A 130 38.76 -20.94 -14.30
CA THR A 130 38.69 -21.76 -15.52
C THR A 130 39.63 -21.23 -16.61
N ILE A 131 39.65 -19.92 -16.82
CA ILE A 131 40.54 -19.24 -17.78
C ILE A 131 42.01 -19.40 -17.36
N PHE A 132 42.32 -19.16 -16.09
CA PHE A 132 43.68 -19.29 -15.55
C PHE A 132 44.21 -20.73 -15.65
N ARG A 133 43.38 -21.72 -15.29
CA ARG A 133 43.73 -23.14 -15.42
C ARG A 133 44.02 -23.52 -16.86
N ARG A 134 43.24 -23.00 -17.81
CA ARG A 134 43.44 -23.23 -19.25
C ARG A 134 44.77 -22.63 -19.75
N SER A 135 45.09 -21.40 -19.33
CA SER A 135 46.38 -20.76 -19.64
C SER A 135 47.58 -21.56 -19.11
N LYS A 136 47.53 -21.99 -17.84
CA LYS A 136 48.60 -22.80 -17.24
C LYS A 136 48.77 -24.16 -17.94
N SER A 137 47.66 -24.79 -18.38
CA SER A 137 47.74 -26.04 -19.14
C SER A 137 48.40 -25.87 -20.51
N GLN A 138 48.15 -24.77 -21.22
CA GLN A 138 48.82 -24.47 -22.50
C GLN A 138 50.30 -24.15 -22.33
N GLN A 139 50.68 -23.42 -21.27
CA GLN A 139 52.09 -23.17 -20.96
C GLN A 139 52.87 -24.47 -20.72
N GLN A 140 52.28 -25.43 -20.00
CA GLN A 140 52.92 -26.73 -19.77
C GLN A 140 53.00 -27.60 -21.04
N LEU A 141 52.01 -27.54 -21.92
CA LEU A 141 52.02 -28.25 -23.21
C LEU A 141 53.14 -27.71 -24.11
N ASN A 142 53.21 -26.39 -24.27
CA ASN A 142 54.21 -25.71 -25.09
C ASN A 142 55.65 -25.90 -24.56
N LEU A 143 55.82 -26.14 -23.25
CA LEU A 143 57.12 -26.44 -22.66
C LEU A 143 57.57 -27.89 -22.94
N LYS A 144 56.63 -28.84 -22.98
CA LYS A 144 56.92 -30.24 -23.34
C LYS A 144 57.23 -30.43 -24.83
N GLU A 145 56.61 -29.65 -25.72
CA GLU A 145 56.92 -29.69 -27.16
C GLU A 145 58.29 -29.09 -27.50
N LYS A 146 58.92 -28.35 -26.56
CA LYS A 146 60.23 -27.72 -26.73
C LYS A 146 61.40 -28.52 -26.15
N MET A 147 61.15 -29.65 -25.50
CA MET A 147 62.16 -30.61 -25.00
C MET A 147 62.20 -31.82 -25.92
#